data_AF-A0AAD2WDZ8-F1
#
_entry.id   AF-A0AAD2WDZ8-F1
#
_cell.length_a   1.000
_cell.length_b   1.000
_cell.length_c   1.000
_cell.angle_alpha   90.00
_cell.angle_beta   90.00
_cell.angle_gamma   90.00
#
_symmetry.space_group_name_H-M   'P 1'
#
loop_
_entity.id
_entity.type
_entity.pdbx_description
1 polymer ?
#
loop_
_entity_poly.entity_id
_entity_poly.type
_entity_poly.pdbx_seq_one_letter_code
_entity_poly.pdbx_strand_id
1 'polypeptide(L)'
;MKAIAIHGLDCKACGFDFEQAYGEHAKGFIHVHHVVPISKFGGEQAVNPETDLVTLCANCHAVVHRKRDMTLSVDELKGMLRGRWVVEPQ
;
A
#
# COMPACT_ATOMS: atom_id res chain seq x y z
N MET A 1 9.92 -9.64 -5.28
CA MET A 1 8.82 -9.18 -6.16
C MET A 1 9.16 -7.77 -6.67
N LYS A 2 9.04 -7.48 -7.98
CA LYS A 2 9.51 -6.22 -8.60
C LYS A 2 8.94 -4.95 -7.95
N ALA A 3 7.66 -4.94 -7.57
CA ALA A 3 7.04 -3.75 -6.96
C ALA A 3 7.65 -3.38 -5.60
N ILE A 4 8.00 -4.33 -4.72
CA ILE A 4 8.67 -4.03 -3.45
C ILE A 4 10.08 -3.47 -3.68
N ALA A 5 10.79 -3.95 -4.71
CA ALA A 5 12.11 -3.39 -5.04
C ALA A 5 12.03 -1.93 -5.54
N ILE A 6 10.92 -1.55 -6.18
CA ILE A 6 10.68 -0.19 -6.71
C ILE A 6 10.12 0.72 -5.61
N HIS A 7 9.11 0.25 -4.90
CA HIS A 7 8.31 1.06 -3.96
C HIS A 7 8.79 0.94 -2.52
N GLY A 8 9.64 -0.02 -2.17
CA GLY A 8 10.11 -0.23 -0.81
C GLY A 8 9.11 -0.98 0.08
N LEU A 9 9.25 -0.79 1.39
CA LEU A 9 8.48 -1.50 2.42
C LEU A 9 7.64 -0.55 3.31
N ASP A 10 7.71 0.75 3.06
CA ASP A 10 6.84 1.73 3.71
C ASP A 10 5.48 1.83 3.00
N CYS A 11 4.44 2.11 3.78
CA CYS A 11 3.11 2.37 3.25
C CYS A 11 3.07 3.74 2.55
N LYS A 12 2.75 3.76 1.25
CA LYS A 12 2.66 5.01 0.46
C LYS A 12 1.52 5.94 0.85
N ALA A 13 0.60 5.49 1.71
CA ALA A 13 -0.43 6.34 2.30
C ALA A 13 0.01 6.97 3.63
N CYS A 14 0.40 6.16 4.62
CA CYS A 14 0.60 6.63 6.00
C CYS A 14 2.06 6.59 6.50
N GLY A 15 3.00 6.07 5.70
CA GLY A 15 4.41 5.93 6.09
C GLY A 15 4.73 4.75 7.01
N PHE A 16 3.73 3.91 7.32
CA PHE A 16 3.94 2.75 8.20
C PHE A 16 4.91 1.74 7.59
N ASP A 17 5.90 1.33 8.38
CA ASP A 17 6.88 0.30 8.06
C ASP A 17 6.81 -0.80 9.13
N PHE A 18 6.61 -2.04 8.71
CA PHE A 18 6.43 -3.16 9.62
C PHE A 18 7.71 -3.55 10.36
N GLU A 19 8.87 -3.47 9.72
CA GLU A 19 10.15 -3.80 10.35
C GLU A 19 10.49 -2.75 11.42
N GLN A 20 10.24 -1.47 11.15
CA GLN A 20 10.44 -0.41 12.13
C GLN A 20 9.49 -0.55 13.34
N ALA A 21 8.25 -1.01 13.11
CA ALA A 21 7.25 -1.13 14.17
C ALA A 21 7.36 -2.43 14.99
N TYR A 22 7.73 -3.55 14.36
CA TYR A 22 7.67 -4.89 14.96
C TYR A 22 9.03 -5.62 14.97
N GLY A 23 10.09 -4.99 14.46
CA GLY A 23 11.43 -5.56 14.37
C GLY A 23 11.55 -6.67 13.32
N GLU A 24 12.60 -7.48 13.46
CA GLU A 24 12.98 -8.53 12.50
C GLU A 24 11.85 -9.51 12.18
N HIS A 25 10.91 -9.74 13.11
CA HIS A 25 9.78 -10.65 12.89
C HIS A 25 8.87 -10.22 11.73
N ALA A 26 8.80 -8.93 11.42
CA ALA A 26 7.98 -8.41 10.33
C ALA A 26 8.81 -7.84 9.17
N LYS A 27 10.09 -8.20 9.10
CA LYS A 27 11.00 -7.80 8.03
C LYS A 27 10.49 -8.21 6.66
N GLY A 28 10.53 -7.27 5.72
CA GLY A 28 10.05 -7.50 4.35
C GLY A 28 8.53 -7.61 4.22
N PHE A 29 7.76 -7.42 5.29
CA PHE A 29 6.31 -7.53 5.25
C PHE A 29 5.66 -6.20 4.83
N ILE A 30 4.92 -6.24 3.72
CA ILE A 30 4.07 -5.14 3.26
C ILE A 30 3.01 -5.70 2.30
N HIS A 31 1.88 -5.03 2.14
CA HIS A 31 0.89 -5.43 1.12
C HIS A 31 1.13 -4.68 -0.18
N VAL A 32 0.92 -5.37 -1.29
CA VAL A 32 1.05 -4.83 -2.64
C VAL A 32 -0.35 -4.72 -3.23
N HIS A 33 -0.69 -3.53 -3.68
CA HIS A 33 -2.03 -3.15 -4.08
C HIS A 33 -2.03 -2.68 -5.54
N HIS A 34 -3.04 -3.08 -6.31
CA HIS A 34 -3.22 -2.59 -7.68
C HIS A 34 -3.88 -1.20 -7.64
N VAL A 35 -3.24 -0.20 -8.25
CA VAL A 35 -3.75 1.18 -8.31
C VAL A 35 -5.08 1.24 -9.05
N VAL A 36 -5.22 0.44 -10.13
CA VAL A 36 -6.47 0.25 -10.86
C VAL A 36 -7.08 -1.09 -10.45
N PRO A 37 -8.36 -1.14 -10.02
CA PRO A 37 -9.00 -2.40 -9.64
C PRO A 37 -9.00 -3.41 -10.78
N ILE A 38 -8.63 -4.66 -10.48
CA ILE A 38 -8.56 -5.74 -11.47
C ILE A 38 -9.92 -5.98 -12.16
N SER A 39 -11.02 -5.76 -11.43
CA SER A 39 -12.39 -5.86 -11.96
C SER A 39 -12.70 -4.90 -13.10
N LYS A 40 -11.88 -3.85 -13.31
CA LYS A 40 -12.00 -2.92 -14.43
C LYS A 40 -11.18 -3.36 -15.65
N PHE A 41 -10.32 -4.36 -15.53
CA PHE A 41 -9.60 -4.90 -16.68
C PHE A 41 -10.54 -5.80 -17.50
N GLY A 42 -10.67 -5.52 -18.80
CA GLY A 42 -11.46 -6.31 -19.73
C GLY A 42 -10.84 -7.65 -20.14
N GLY A 43 -9.88 -8.17 -19.36
CA GLY A 43 -9.09 -9.37 -19.67
C GLY A 43 -7.76 -9.41 -18.92
N GLU A 44 -6.91 -10.38 -19.24
CA GLU A 44 -5.52 -10.40 -18.74
C GLU A 44 -4.75 -9.20 -19.32
N GLN A 45 -4.20 -8.38 -18.44
CA GLN A 45 -3.29 -7.30 -18.81
C GLN A 45 -1.93 -7.49 -18.15
N ALA A 46 -0.88 -7.15 -18.89
CA ALA A 46 0.46 -7.07 -18.33
C ALA A 46 0.49 -5.98 -17.26
N VAL A 47 0.78 -6.37 -16.02
CA VAL A 47 0.92 -5.43 -14.89
C VAL A 47 2.30 -4.80 -14.93
N ASN A 48 2.37 -3.48 -15.01
CA ASN A 48 3.60 -2.72 -14.81
C ASN A 48 3.81 -2.49 -13.30
N PRO A 49 4.85 -3.09 -12.67
CA PRO A 49 5.06 -2.96 -11.23
C PRO A 49 5.34 -1.53 -10.75
N GLU A 50 5.79 -0.63 -11.64
CA GLU A 50 6.10 0.76 -11.30
C GLU A 50 4.84 1.62 -11.25
N THR A 51 3.92 1.45 -12.20
CA THR A 51 2.76 2.34 -12.37
C THR A 51 1.45 1.74 -11.85
N ASP A 52 1.32 0.42 -11.90
CA ASP A 52 0.05 -0.26 -11.65
C ASP A 52 -0.04 -0.83 -10.24
N LEU A 53 1.10 -0.87 -9.53
CA LEU A 53 1.20 -1.40 -8.18
C LEU A 53 1.72 -0.34 -7.22
N VAL A 54 1.30 -0.44 -5.96
CA VAL A 54 1.77 0.40 -4.85
C VAL A 54 1.85 -0.42 -3.56
N THR A 55 2.64 0.02 -2.60
CA THR A 55 2.75 -0.61 -1.27
C THR A 55 1.87 0.08 -0.23
N LEU A 56 1.09 -0.72 0.51
CA LEU A 56 0.24 -0.27 1.60
C LEU A 56 0.42 -1.16 2.84
N CYS A 57 0.29 -0.58 4.04
CA CYS A 57 0.21 -1.40 5.25
C CYS A 57 -1.15 -2.12 5.32
N ALA A 58 -1.27 -3.11 6.20
CA ALA A 58 -2.50 -3.89 6.36
C ALA A 58 -3.73 -3.01 6.63
N ASN A 59 -3.60 -1.96 7.45
CA ASN A 59 -4.69 -1.04 7.76
C ASN A 59 -5.12 -0.22 6.54
N CYS A 60 -4.18 0.44 5.87
CA CYS A 60 -4.48 1.23 4.66
C CYS A 60 -5.02 0.34 3.54
N HIS A 61 -4.50 -0.88 3.39
CA HIS A 61 -5.00 -1.84 2.41
C HIS A 61 -6.41 -2.34 2.74
N ALA A 62 -6.78 -2.44 4.02
CA ALA A 62 -8.16 -2.74 4.41
C ALA A 62 -9.10 -1.55 4.14
N VAL A 63 -8.65 -0.32 4.41
CA VAL A 63 -9.45 0.90 4.21
C VAL A 63 -9.68 1.19 2.73
N VAL A 64 -8.68 0.98 1.86
CA VAL A 64 -8.79 1.22 0.42
C VAL A 64 -9.94 0.43 -0.23
N HIS A 65 -10.20 -0.78 0.29
CA HIS A 65 -11.24 -1.70 -0.18
C HIS A 65 -12.46 -1.76 0.74
N ARG A 66 -12.58 -0.85 1.71
CA ARG A 66 -13.62 -0.92 2.75
C ARG A 66 -15.04 -0.90 2.18
N LYS A 67 -15.25 -0.24 1.05
CA LYS A 67 -16.53 -0.19 0.34
C LYS A 67 -16.44 -1.07 -0.92
N ARG A 68 -17.38 -2.00 -1.07
CA ARG A 68 -17.37 -3.05 -2.10
C ARG A 68 -17.20 -2.52 -3.54
N ASP A 69 -17.83 -1.39 -3.85
CA ASP A 69 -17.86 -0.82 -5.21
C ASP A 69 -17.00 0.45 -5.34
N MET A 70 -16.13 0.71 -4.36
CA MET A 70 -15.29 1.89 -4.32
C MET A 70 -13.91 1.53 -3.78
N THR A 71 -12.93 1.50 -4.68
CA THR A 71 -11.51 1.45 -4.32
C THR A 71 -10.99 2.89 -4.28
N LEU A 72 -10.50 3.32 -3.11
CA LEU A 72 -9.91 4.64 -2.95
C LEU A 72 -8.55 4.71 -3.66
N SER A 73 -8.20 5.88 -4.18
CA SER A 73 -6.82 6.20 -4.53
C SER A 73 -5.96 6.38 -3.28
N VAL A 74 -4.65 6.29 -3.45
CA VAL A 74 -3.68 6.56 -2.37
C VAL A 74 -3.79 8.00 -1.87
N ASP A 75 -4.10 8.95 -2.77
CA ASP A 75 -4.23 10.37 -2.38
C ASP A 75 -5.53 10.64 -1.62
N GLU A 76 -6.63 9.96 -1.95
CA GLU A 76 -7.84 9.99 -1.11
C GLU A 76 -7.57 9.41 0.28
N LEU A 77 -6.85 8.28 0.37
CA LEU A 77 -6.43 7.74 1.67
C LEU A 77 -5.62 8.77 2.46
N LYS A 78 -4.62 9.41 1.83
CA LYS A 78 -3.81 10.46 2.47
C LYS A 78 -4.67 11.62 2.99
N GLY A 79 -5.66 12.06 2.22
CA GLY A 79 -6.59 13.12 2.63
C GLY A 79 -7.50 12.73 3.79
N MET A 80 -7.76 11.44 3.99
CA MET A 80 -8.57 10.92 5.10
C MET A 80 -7.77 10.65 6.38
N LEU A 81 -6.44 10.54 6.29
CA LEU A 81 -5.58 10.27 7.45
C LEU A 81 -5.60 11.45 8.41
N ARG A 82 -6.00 11.18 9.67
CA ARG A 82 -5.91 12.14 10.78
C ARG A 82 -4.58 12.08 11.52
N GLY A 83 -3.76 11.09 11.21
CA GLY A 83 -2.41 10.89 11.74
C GLY A 83 -1.61 10.03 10.78
N ARG A 84 -0.29 10.21 10.78
CA ARG A 84 0.66 9.38 10.02
C ARG A 84 1.51 8.57 10.98
N TRP A 85 2.05 7.47 10.50
CA TRP A 85 3.09 6.77 11.25
C TRP A 85 4.35 7.63 11.21
N VAL A 86 4.84 8.01 12.39
CA VAL A 86 6.10 8.72 12.57
C VAL A 86 6.86 7.93 13.62
N VAL A 87 7.98 7.33 13.23
CA VAL A 87 8.92 6.77 14.20
C VAL A 87 9.85 7.92 14.55
N GLU A 88 9.86 8.35 15.80
CA GLU A 88 10.98 9.17 16.27
C GLU A 88 12.23 8.30 16.24
N PRO A 89 13.33 8.72 15.59
CA PRO A 89 14.57 7.99 15.67
C PRO A 89 15.04 8.00 17.14
N GLN A 90 15.31 6.81 17.69
CA GLN A 90 16.01 6.66 18.96
C GLN A 90 17.47 7.10 18.82
#